data_AF-A0A401RAQ7-F1
#
_entry.id   AF-A0A401RAQ7-F1
#
_cell.length_a   1.000
_cell.length_b   1.000
_cell.length_c   1.000
_cell.angle_alpha   90.00
_cell.angle_beta   90.00
_cell.angle_gamma   90.00
#
_symmetry.space_group_name_H-M   'P 1'
#
loop_
_entity.id
_entity.type
_entity.pdbx_description
1 polymer ?
#
loop_
_entity_poly.entity_id
_entity_poly.type
_entity_poly.pdbx_seq_one_letter_code
_entity_poly.pdbx_strand_id
1 'polypeptide(L)'
;MERHYRNSTHRLLTETHRRLATHQDPAVPPLHALLAQLVVELYDRDLLGNRPPSLGGIVSEAASCLLNLATPQRVTRPFDEDLSERLNELDRLPLPERLRLLQAATRHTAPIPTSQRLPARRRPTGLCPCPCNSGGFCGGCGHAGCGGRR
;
A
#
# COMPACT_ATOMS: atom_id res chain seq x y z
N MET A 1 1.87 -3.54 7.84
CA MET A 1 0.76 -3.51 6.89
C MET A 1 0.80 -4.76 6.02
N GLU A 2 -0.17 -5.67 6.19
CA GLU A 2 -0.31 -6.82 5.29
C GLU A 2 -0.65 -6.35 3.87
N ARG A 3 -0.26 -7.14 2.86
CA ARG A 3 -0.38 -6.76 1.45
C ARG A 3 -1.83 -6.49 1.01
N HIS A 4 -2.80 -7.18 1.61
CA HIS A 4 -4.23 -7.02 1.31
C HIS A 4 -4.77 -5.68 1.83
N TYR A 5 -4.40 -5.29 3.05
CA TYR A 5 -4.74 -3.97 3.60
C TYR A 5 -4.09 -2.86 2.78
N ARG A 6 -2.82 -3.00 2.38
CA ARG A 6 -2.12 -1.96 1.60
C ARG A 6 -2.85 -1.55 0.33
N ASN A 7 -3.31 -2.51 -0.47
CA ASN A 7 -4.01 -2.21 -1.72
C ASN A 7 -5.37 -1.54 -1.46
N SER A 8 -6.14 -2.06 -0.50
CA SER A 8 -7.45 -1.52 -0.12
C SER A 8 -7.34 -0.11 0.46
N THR A 9 -6.38 0.11 1.35
CA THR A 9 -6.04 1.41 1.94
C THR A 9 -5.60 2.40 0.87
N HIS A 10 -4.74 1.98 -0.07
CA HIS A 10 -4.33 2.83 -1.19
C HIS A 10 -5.53 3.27 -2.04
N ARG A 11 -6.44 2.33 -2.38
CA ARG A 11 -7.68 2.63 -3.12
C ARG A 11 -8.55 3.63 -2.36
N LEU A 12 -8.78 3.39 -1.07
CA LEU A 12 -9.57 4.27 -0.22
C LEU A 12 -8.98 5.68 -0.17
N LEU A 13 -7.67 5.82 0.06
CA LEU A 13 -7.00 7.12 0.13
C LEU A 13 -7.02 7.86 -1.22
N THR A 14 -6.85 7.14 -2.33
CA THR A 14 -6.93 7.70 -3.69
C THR A 14 -8.32 8.27 -3.96
N GLU A 15 -9.36 7.52 -3.61
CA GLU A 15 -10.74 7.94 -3.83
C GLU A 15 -11.13 9.10 -2.90
N THR A 16 -10.66 9.08 -1.66
CA THR A 16 -10.81 10.18 -0.70
C THR A 16 -10.19 11.47 -1.25
N HIS A 17 -8.95 11.40 -1.75
CA HIS A 17 -8.29 12.52 -2.40
C HIS A 17 -9.11 13.05 -3.59
N ARG A 18 -9.58 12.16 -4.47
CA ARG A 18 -10.36 12.52 -5.65
C ARG A 18 -11.66 13.23 -5.26
N ARG A 19 -12.41 12.68 -4.31
CA ARG A 19 -13.68 13.21 -3.84
C ARG A 19 -13.50 14.60 -3.23
N LEU A 20 -12.46 14.76 -2.40
CA LEU A 20 -12.14 16.02 -1.75
C LEU A 20 -11.66 17.09 -2.74
N ALA A 21 -10.88 16.71 -3.75
CA ALA A 21 -10.38 17.63 -4.78
C ALA A 21 -11.50 18.16 -5.71
N THR A 22 -12.56 17.37 -5.91
CA THR A 22 -13.74 17.78 -6.69
C THR A 22 -14.80 18.51 -5.87
N HIS A 23 -14.64 18.58 -4.54
CA HIS A 23 -15.62 19.17 -3.66
C HIS A 23 -15.55 20.70 -3.76
N GLN A 24 -16.62 21.31 -4.27
CA GLN A 24 -16.72 22.77 -4.44
C GLN A 24 -17.44 23.45 -3.27
N ASP A 25 -18.05 22.67 -2.38
CA ASP A 25 -18.86 23.17 -1.25
C ASP A 25 -17.95 23.59 -0.07
N PRO A 26 -18.20 24.75 0.58
CA PRO A 26 -17.52 25.15 1.80
C PRO A 26 -17.67 24.15 2.96
N ALA A 27 -18.73 23.34 2.98
CA ALA A 27 -18.93 22.30 3.98
C ALA A 27 -18.17 21.02 3.61
N VAL A 28 -16.86 21.03 3.82
CA VAL A 28 -16.02 19.86 3.60
C VAL A 28 -16.30 18.80 4.68
N PRO A 29 -16.70 17.57 4.31
CA PRO A 29 -17.00 16.55 5.30
C PRO A 29 -15.76 16.19 6.14
N PRO A 30 -15.96 15.75 7.40
CA PRO A 30 -14.88 15.23 8.24
C PRO A 30 -14.20 14.02 7.57
N LEU A 31 -12.87 13.92 7.70
CA LEU A 31 -12.07 12.87 7.06
C LEU A 31 -12.53 11.47 7.52
N HIS A 32 -12.84 11.30 8.80
CA HIS A 32 -13.29 10.00 9.31
C HIS A 32 -14.61 9.57 8.67
N ALA A 33 -15.60 10.48 8.60
CA ALA A 33 -16.88 10.20 7.97
C ALA A 33 -16.73 9.90 6.47
N LEU A 34 -15.86 10.65 5.78
CA LEU A 34 -15.58 10.43 4.36
C LEU A 34 -14.91 9.07 4.11
N LEU A 35 -13.94 8.68 4.94
CA LEU A 35 -13.30 7.36 4.86
C LEU A 35 -14.29 6.22 5.11
N ALA A 36 -15.14 6.36 6.13
CA ALA A 36 -16.15 5.37 6.48
C ALA A 36 -17.22 5.23 5.39
N GLN A 37 -17.65 6.34 4.78
CA GLN A 37 -18.58 6.31 3.66
C GLN A 37 -17.95 5.66 2.43
N LEU A 38 -16.77 6.12 2.02
CA LEU A 38 -16.11 5.65 0.81
C LEU A 38 -15.69 4.19 0.89
N VAL A 39 -15.33 3.66 2.08
CA VAL A 39 -14.98 2.24 2.18
C VAL A 39 -16.19 1.35 1.89
N VAL A 40 -17.40 1.77 2.27
CA VAL A 40 -18.65 1.05 1.97
C VAL A 40 -18.96 1.16 0.48
N GLU A 41 -18.90 2.37 -0.11
CA GLU A 41 -19.14 2.56 -1.54
C GLU A 41 -18.16 1.76 -2.42
N LEU A 42 -16.88 1.70 -2.03
CA LEU A 42 -15.87 0.92 -2.74
C LEU A 42 -16.08 -0.58 -2.56
N TYR A 43 -16.56 -1.03 -1.40
CA TYR A 43 -16.89 -2.41 -1.15
C TYR A 43 -18.08 -2.87 -1.99
N ASP A 44 -19.17 -2.09 -2.01
CA ASP A 44 -20.38 -2.40 -2.77
C ASP A 44 -20.14 -2.48 -4.28
N ARG A 45 -19.12 -1.75 -4.77
CA ARG A 45 -18.68 -1.77 -6.17
C ARG A 45 -17.60 -2.81 -6.48
N ASP A 46 -17.23 -3.63 -5.51
CA ASP A 46 -16.15 -4.64 -5.61
C ASP A 46 -14.78 -4.04 -5.99
N LEU A 47 -14.52 -2.78 -5.58
CA LEU A 47 -13.29 -2.04 -5.93
C LEU A 47 -12.17 -2.16 -4.90
N LEU A 48 -12.43 -2.80 -3.76
CA LEU A 48 -11.42 -3.08 -2.73
C LEU A 48 -10.59 -4.35 -3.04
N GLY A 49 -10.99 -5.13 -4.06
CA GLY A 49 -10.36 -6.40 -4.41
C GLY A 49 -10.82 -7.56 -3.52
N ASN A 50 -10.10 -8.69 -3.58
CA ASN A 50 -10.49 -9.94 -2.92
C ASN A 50 -10.80 -9.73 -1.43
N ARG A 51 -12.09 -9.88 -1.08
CA ARG A 51 -12.72 -9.83 0.26
C ARG A 51 -11.77 -9.31 1.35
N PRO A 52 -11.77 -7.99 1.61
CA PRO A 52 -10.95 -7.46 2.67
C PRO A 52 -11.36 -8.07 4.02
N PRO A 53 -10.39 -8.38 4.89
CA PRO A 53 -10.67 -9.00 6.19
C PRO A 53 -11.58 -8.15 7.10
N SER A 54 -11.53 -6.82 7.01
CA SER A 54 -12.51 -5.93 7.65
C SER A 54 -12.55 -4.53 7.01
N LEU A 55 -13.74 -3.98 6.81
CA LEU A 55 -13.89 -2.59 6.32
C LEU A 55 -13.39 -1.59 7.36
N GLY A 56 -13.73 -1.81 8.63
CA GLY A 56 -13.24 -1.01 9.75
C GLY A 56 -11.71 -1.02 9.85
N GLY A 57 -11.06 -2.17 9.61
CA GLY A 57 -9.60 -2.25 9.58
C GLY A 57 -8.97 -1.45 8.45
N ILE A 58 -9.60 -1.40 7.26
CA ILE A 58 -9.11 -0.55 6.16
C ILE A 58 -9.20 0.94 6.54
N VAL A 59 -10.29 1.35 7.18
CA VAL A 59 -10.47 2.73 7.67
C VAL A 59 -9.42 3.08 8.72
N SER A 60 -9.21 2.20 9.71
CA SER A 60 -8.18 2.38 10.75
C SER A 60 -6.77 2.44 10.17
N GLU A 61 -6.45 1.61 9.17
CA GLU A 61 -5.16 1.64 8.49
C GLU A 61 -4.98 2.94 7.68
N ALA A 62 -6.03 3.41 6.98
CA ALA A 62 -5.99 4.69 6.27
C ALA A 62 -5.79 5.87 7.22
N ALA A 63 -6.53 5.88 8.33
CA ALA A 63 -6.49 6.90 9.36
C ALA A 63 -5.12 6.97 10.05
N SER A 64 -4.59 5.83 10.50
CA SER A 64 -3.24 5.77 11.07
C SER A 64 -2.17 6.19 10.07
N CYS A 65 -2.30 5.85 8.78
CA CYS A 65 -1.40 6.31 7.72
C CYS A 65 -1.38 7.84 7.60
N LEU A 66 -2.56 8.49 7.58
CA LEU A 66 -2.67 9.94 7.54
C LEU A 66 -2.03 10.60 8.77
N LEU A 67 -2.33 10.08 9.98
CA LEU A 67 -1.80 10.62 11.23
C LEU A 67 -0.28 10.47 11.34
N ASN A 68 0.27 9.33 10.93
CA ASN A 68 1.72 9.10 10.93
C ASN A 68 2.47 10.01 9.94
N LEU A 69 1.82 10.40 8.84
CA LEU A 69 2.39 11.34 7.88
C LEU A 69 2.26 12.80 8.33
N ALA A 70 1.16 13.15 9.02
CA ALA A 70 0.97 14.48 9.56
C ALA A 70 1.84 14.75 10.80
N THR A 71 2.09 13.73 11.62
CA THR A 71 2.83 13.85 12.88
C THR A 71 3.83 12.69 13.04
N PRO A 72 4.99 12.75 12.36
CA PRO A 72 5.96 11.65 12.36
C PRO A 72 6.59 11.36 13.72
N GLN A 73 6.50 12.31 14.68
CA GLN A 73 7.02 12.13 16.04
C GLN A 73 6.10 11.23 16.91
N ARG A 74 4.84 11.01 16.50
CA ARG A 74 3.87 10.22 17.26
C ARG A 74 3.39 9.03 16.44
N VAL A 75 3.96 7.86 16.73
CA VAL A 75 3.56 6.61 16.09
C VAL A 75 2.12 6.26 16.50
N THR A 76 1.26 6.19 15.50
CA THR A 76 -0.16 5.83 15.62
C THR A 76 -0.34 4.46 15.02
N ARG A 77 -0.94 3.54 15.78
CA ARG A 77 -1.24 2.19 15.31
C ARG A 77 -2.65 2.15 14.75
N PRO A 78 -2.93 1.21 13.83
CA PRO A 78 -4.30 0.89 13.49
C PRO A 78 -5.05 0.47 14.76
N PHE A 79 -6.32 0.88 14.88
CA PHE A 79 -7.22 0.56 16.00
C PHE A 79 -6.92 1.27 17.33
N ASP A 80 -6.05 2.28 17.35
CA ASP A 80 -5.93 3.17 18.52
C ASP A 80 -7.30 3.84 18.81
N GLU A 81 -7.71 3.85 20.08
CA GLU A 81 -9.03 4.37 20.50
C GLU A 81 -9.20 5.86 20.19
N ASP A 82 -8.10 6.62 20.13
CA ASP A 82 -8.07 8.07 19.86
C ASP A 82 -7.99 8.43 18.37
N LEU A 83 -8.10 7.46 17.45
CA LEU A 83 -8.00 7.68 16.00
C LEU A 83 -8.97 8.74 15.47
N SER A 84 -10.24 8.67 15.88
CA SER A 84 -11.27 9.59 15.40
C SER A 84 -11.06 11.01 15.93
N GLU A 85 -10.65 11.15 17.19
CA GLU A 85 -10.36 12.46 17.78
C GLU A 85 -9.17 13.11 17.08
N ARG A 86 -8.10 12.36 16.83
CA ARG A 86 -6.90 12.87 16.15
C ARG A 86 -7.16 13.17 14.68
N LEU A 87 -8.04 12.43 14.00
CA LEU A 87 -8.47 12.81 12.65
C LEU A 87 -9.22 14.14 12.62
N ASN A 88 -10.02 14.45 13.66
CA ASN A 88 -10.69 15.76 13.74
C ASN A 88 -9.70 16.92 13.82
N GLU A 89 -8.50 16.71 14.35
CA GLU A 89 -7.43 17.72 14.32
C GLU A 89 -6.99 18.01 12.88
N LEU A 90 -6.89 16.98 12.04
CA LEU A 90 -6.58 17.14 10.62
C LEU A 90 -7.71 17.83 9.85
N ASP A 91 -8.96 17.67 10.28
CA ASP A 91 -10.11 18.34 9.67
C ASP A 91 -10.09 19.86 9.88
N ARG A 92 -9.35 20.35 10.89
CA ARG A 92 -9.13 21.79 11.11
C ARG A 92 -8.11 22.40 10.15
N LEU A 93 -7.35 21.57 9.44
CA LEU A 93 -6.38 22.06 8.46
C LEU A 93 -7.10 22.66 7.24
N PRO A 94 -6.54 23.71 6.62
CA PRO A 94 -7.02 24.21 5.34
C PRO A 94 -7.13 23.11 4.29
N LEU A 95 -8.15 23.17 3.44
CA LEU A 95 -8.38 22.19 2.37
C LEU A 95 -7.11 21.87 1.53
N PRO A 96 -6.29 22.86 1.11
CA PRO A 96 -5.06 22.58 0.37
C PRO A 96 -4.06 21.69 1.14
N GLU A 97 -4.00 21.82 2.46
CA GLU A 97 -3.12 21.01 3.32
C GLU A 97 -3.64 19.59 3.47
N ARG A 98 -4.97 19.43 3.66
CA ARG A 98 -5.63 18.11 3.67
C ARG A 98 -5.39 17.37 2.35
N LEU A 99 -5.49 18.07 1.22
CA LEU A 99 -5.21 17.50 -0.11
C LEU A 99 -3.74 17.08 -0.26
N ARG A 100 -2.77 17.91 0.18
CA ARG A 100 -1.35 17.55 0.17
C ARG A 100 -1.07 16.31 1.03
N LEU A 101 -1.69 16.22 2.20
CA LEU A 101 -1.55 15.06 3.08
C LEU A 101 -2.12 13.79 2.43
N LEU A 102 -3.32 13.86 1.87
CA LEU A 102 -3.93 12.74 1.14
C LEU A 102 -3.10 12.32 -0.08
N GLN A 103 -2.51 13.27 -0.79
CA GLN A 103 -1.61 12.99 -1.89
C GLN A 103 -0.34 12.25 -1.42
N ALA A 104 0.27 12.69 -0.31
CA ALA A 104 1.40 12.02 0.29
C ALA A 104 1.04 10.59 0.74
N ALA A 105 -0.11 10.41 1.39
CA ALA A 105 -0.62 9.11 1.83
C ALA A 105 -0.87 8.16 0.64
N THR A 106 -1.41 8.68 -0.46
CA THR A 106 -1.61 7.92 -1.70
C THR A 106 -0.28 7.41 -2.27
N ARG A 107 0.76 8.26 -2.30
CA ARG A 107 2.11 7.85 -2.75
C ARG A 107 2.74 6.84 -1.81
N HIS A 108 2.57 7.02 -0.50
CA HIS A 108 3.12 6.13 0.53
C HIS A 108 2.53 4.71 0.44
N THR A 109 1.22 4.63 0.22
CA THR A 109 0.49 3.36 0.16
C THR A 109 0.51 2.71 -1.21
N ALA A 110 0.97 3.42 -2.25
CA ALA A 110 1.04 2.92 -3.62
C ALA A 110 1.62 1.50 -3.67
N PRO A 111 0.98 0.58 -4.40
CA PRO A 111 1.51 -0.77 -4.56
C PRO A 111 2.86 -0.66 -5.26
N ILE A 112 3.89 -1.31 -4.69
CA ILE A 112 5.20 -1.38 -5.33
C ILE A 112 5.01 -2.19 -6.62
N PRO A 113 5.29 -1.64 -7.81
CA PRO A 113 5.22 -2.42 -9.04
C PRO A 113 6.17 -3.60 -8.92
N THR A 114 5.64 -4.81 -9.11
CA THR A 114 6.38 -6.08 -9.05
C THR A 114 7.48 -6.22 -10.12
N SER A 115 7.72 -5.18 -10.92
CA SER A 115 8.75 -5.11 -11.96
C SER A 115 10.18 -4.93 -11.42
N GLN A 116 10.36 -4.83 -10.09
CA GLN A 116 11.68 -4.85 -9.46
C GLN A 116 11.96 -6.14 -8.67
N ARG A 117 11.49 -7.30 -9.17
CA ARG A 117 12.42 -8.44 -9.17
C ARG A 117 13.54 -8.06 -10.14
N LEU A 118 14.51 -7.30 -9.64
CA LEU A 118 15.82 -7.23 -10.26
C LEU A 118 16.18 -8.68 -10.61
N PRO A 119 16.56 -9.01 -11.86
CA PRO A 119 17.14 -10.32 -12.10
C PRO A 119 18.26 -10.44 -11.08
N ALA A 120 18.21 -11.51 -10.26
CA ALA A 120 19.24 -11.82 -9.29
C ALA A 120 20.57 -11.48 -9.95
N ARG A 121 21.28 -10.48 -9.40
CA ARG A 121 22.55 -9.94 -9.92
C ARG A 121 23.25 -11.10 -10.60
N ARG A 122 23.29 -11.11 -11.93
CA ARG A 122 24.09 -12.09 -12.67
C ARG A 122 25.51 -11.77 -12.22
N ARG A 123 26.00 -12.54 -11.25
CA ARG A 123 27.44 -12.62 -11.00
C ARG A 123 28.05 -12.88 -12.38
N PRO A 124 29.15 -12.21 -12.73
CA PRO A 124 29.87 -12.56 -13.95
C PRO A 124 30.08 -14.07 -13.91
N THR A 125 29.78 -14.71 -15.04
CA THR A 125 30.01 -16.13 -15.31
C THR A 125 31.45 -16.48 -15.00
N GLY A 126 31.74 -16.73 -13.73
CA GLY A 126 32.89 -17.49 -13.28
C GLY A 126 32.61 -18.93 -13.64
N LEU A 127 33.55 -19.53 -14.36
CA LEU A 127 33.61 -20.96 -14.65
C LEU A 127 33.23 -21.74 -13.39
N CYS A 128 32.18 -22.56 -13.46
CA CYS A 128 31.92 -23.52 -12.37
C CYS A 128 33.13 -24.44 -12.29
N PRO A 129 33.75 -24.62 -11.11
CA PRO A 129 34.85 -25.57 -10.94
C PRO A 129 34.36 -27.04 -10.93
N CYS A 130 33.10 -27.28 -11.31
CA CYS A 130 32.48 -28.59 -11.29
C CYS A 130 32.68 -29.31 -12.64
N PRO A 131 33.27 -30.53 -12.67
CA PRO A 131 33.38 -31.33 -13.89
C PRO A 131 32.02 -32.00 -14.17
N CYS A 132 31.06 -31.25 -14.68
CA CYS A 132 29.74 -31.78 -15.05
C CYS A 132 29.78 -32.40 -16.45
N ASN A 133 30.38 -33.59 -16.57
CA ASN A 133 30.44 -34.34 -17.85
C ASN A 133 29.39 -35.45 -17.99
N SER A 134 28.31 -35.41 -17.22
CA SER A 134 27.21 -36.37 -17.37
C SER A 134 25.91 -35.68 -17.02
N GLY A 135 24.92 -35.73 -17.93
CA GLY A 135 23.65 -35.03 -17.80
C GLY A 135 22.77 -35.53 -16.65
N GLY A 136 23.13 -35.17 -15.42
CA GLY A 136 22.39 -35.46 -14.20
C GLY A 136 22.40 -34.24 -13.26
N PHE A 137 21.28 -34.05 -12.55
CA PHE A 137 21.11 -32.99 -11.55
C PHE A 137 22.16 -33.10 -10.44
N CYS A 138 22.94 -32.03 -10.23
CA CYS A 138 23.77 -31.91 -9.03
C CYS A 138 22.87 -31.48 -7.86
N GLY A 139 22.59 -32.42 -6.96
CA GLY A 139 21.84 -32.17 -5.73
C GLY A 139 22.59 -31.20 -4.83
N GLY A 140 22.19 -29.92 -4.84
CA GLY A 140 22.72 -28.92 -3.91
C GLY A 140 22.57 -27.47 -4.38
N CYS A 141 22.47 -27.25 -5.69
CA CYS A 141 22.26 -25.92 -6.25
C CYS A 141 21.02 -25.97 -7.14
N GLY A 142 19.89 -25.42 -6.68
CA GLY A 142 18.60 -25.43 -7.40
C GLY A 142 18.61 -24.61 -8.70
N HIS A 143 19.34 -25.07 -9.71
CA HIS A 143 19.42 -24.46 -11.03
C HIS A 143 18.86 -25.44 -12.07
N ALA A 144 17.85 -25.01 -12.81
CA ALA A 144 17.34 -25.73 -13.97
C ALA A 144 18.27 -25.52 -15.16
N GLY A 145 18.77 -26.63 -15.73
CA GLY A 145 19.21 -26.71 -17.12
C GLY A 145 20.60 -26.15 -17.44
N CYS A 146 21.65 -26.93 -17.15
CA CYS A 146 22.86 -26.90 -17.97
C CYS A 146 22.73 -27.98 -19.05
N GLY A 147 21.90 -27.71 -20.05
CA GLY A 147 21.85 -28.48 -21.30
C GLY A 147 22.65 -27.75 -22.36
N GLY A 148 23.85 -28.23 -22.67
CA GLY A 148 24.67 -27.69 -23.74
C GLY A 148 23.95 -27.75 -25.09
N ARG A 149 24.12 -26.70 -25.91
CA ARG A 149 23.95 -26.82 -27.35
C ARG A 149 25.34 -27.06 -27.95
N ARG A 150 25.35 -27.97 -28.92
CA ARG A 150 26.49 -28.45 -29.71
C ARG A 150 27.40 -27.34 -30.19
#